data_AF-A0A017HIT8-F1
#
_entry.id   AF-A0A017HIT8-F1
#
_cell.length_a   1.000
_cell.length_b   1.000
_cell.length_c   1.000
_cell.angle_alpha   90.00
_cell.angle_beta   90.00
_cell.angle_gamma   90.00
#
_symmetry.space_group_name_H-M   'P 1'
#
loop_
_entity.id
_entity.type
_entity.pdbx_description
1 polymer ?
#
loop_
_entity_poly.entity_id
_entity_poly.type
_entity_poly.pdbx_seq_one_letter_code
_entity_poly.pdbx_strand_id
1 'polypeptide(L)'
;MGLGGAALAEESTGLEPTWFSPLPEVFFAAPTGLTLQEYGPDWVSIGTPSLENGFLPEVDVHAFQGGPSEGSPDFETFALAALRNTCAADGPGETIHCDAVRHRQPFTSDSGLEGEILYLDRVHETWDPASREVTVFGQIFLFDLSGKTNGEEWIALVVQPVPTLELDAIDDQLLADIARTVEVATGPIDGG
;
A
#
# COMPACT_ATOMS: atom_id res chain seq x y z
N MET A 1 -53.54 1.19 16.13
CA MET A 1 -53.12 1.93 14.92
C MET A 1 -52.12 2.98 15.36
N GLY A 2 -50.93 3.00 14.75
CA GLY A 2 -49.78 3.84 15.14
C GLY A 2 -48.80 3.09 16.04
N LEU A 3 -47.49 3.09 15.84
CA LEU A 3 -46.63 3.73 14.84
C LEU A 3 -45.49 2.73 14.58
N GLY A 4 -45.24 2.39 13.31
CA GLY A 4 -44.06 1.62 12.92
C GLY A 4 -42.84 2.52 13.02
N GLY A 5 -41.96 2.23 13.97
CA GLY A 5 -40.63 2.82 14.02
C GLY A 5 -39.83 2.27 12.84
N ALA A 6 -39.59 3.11 11.84
CA ALA A 6 -38.57 2.85 10.85
C ALA A 6 -37.23 2.91 11.58
N ALA A 7 -36.60 1.75 11.78
CA ALA A 7 -35.18 1.70 12.08
C ALA A 7 -34.48 2.26 10.83
N LEU A 8 -33.83 3.40 10.99
CA LEU A 8 -32.83 3.86 10.04
C LEU A 8 -31.72 2.82 10.12
N ALA A 9 -31.56 2.04 9.05
CA ALA A 9 -30.36 1.26 8.85
C ALA A 9 -29.23 2.27 8.72
N GLU A 10 -28.34 2.32 9.71
CA GLU A 10 -27.03 2.92 9.53
C GLU A 10 -26.37 2.17 8.38
N GLU A 11 -26.10 2.87 7.27
CA GLU A 11 -25.19 2.36 6.25
C GLU A 11 -23.84 2.14 6.96
N SER A 12 -23.57 0.88 7.29
CA SER A 12 -22.22 0.44 7.60
C SER A 12 -21.35 0.87 6.42
N THR A 13 -20.46 1.84 6.65
CA THR A 13 -19.36 2.15 5.74
C THR A 13 -18.52 0.89 5.71
N GLY A 14 -18.83 -0.02 4.77
CA GLY A 14 -18.45 -1.43 4.79
C GLY A 14 -16.93 -1.65 4.72
N LEU A 15 -16.26 -1.47 5.85
CA LEU A 15 -14.86 -1.75 6.11
C LEU A 15 -14.84 -2.79 7.23
N GLU A 16 -14.28 -3.98 6.97
CA GLU A 16 -13.79 -5.02 7.92
C GLU A 16 -13.39 -6.21 7.04
N PRO A 17 -12.08 -6.48 6.84
CA PRO A 17 -11.18 -6.96 7.90
C PRO A 17 -10.01 -6.03 8.22
N THR A 18 -9.51 -6.11 9.45
CA THR A 18 -8.32 -5.37 9.92
C THR A 18 -7.08 -6.24 9.79
N TRP A 19 -6.03 -5.72 9.16
CA TRP A 19 -4.69 -6.32 9.23
C TRP A 19 -3.87 -5.62 10.30
N PHE A 20 -2.99 -6.38 10.95
CA PHE A 20 -2.00 -5.86 11.88
C PHE A 20 -0.62 -6.29 11.44
N SER A 21 0.27 -5.34 11.19
CA SER A 21 1.70 -5.63 11.16
C SER A 21 2.23 -5.57 12.59
N PRO A 22 2.98 -6.58 13.05
CA PRO A 22 3.76 -6.44 14.28
C PRO A 22 4.95 -5.49 14.13
N LEU A 23 5.31 -5.06 12.91
CA LEU A 23 6.54 -4.33 12.61
C LEU A 23 6.38 -3.42 11.37
N PRO A 24 5.99 -2.14 11.50
CA PRO A 24 5.58 -1.40 12.71
C PRO A 24 4.16 -1.77 13.16
N GLU A 25 3.81 -1.48 14.43
CA GLU A 25 2.45 -1.71 14.97
C GLU A 25 1.41 -0.82 14.26
N VAL A 26 0.95 -1.26 13.08
CA VAL A 26 0.05 -0.53 12.20
C VAL A 26 -1.17 -1.38 11.90
N PHE A 27 -2.31 -0.69 11.83
CA PHE A 27 -3.58 -1.26 11.42
C PHE A 27 -4.15 -0.50 10.24
N PHE A 28 -4.87 -1.21 9.39
CA PHE A 28 -5.75 -0.62 8.39
C PHE A 28 -6.98 -1.50 8.24
N ALA A 29 -8.06 -0.96 7.68
CA ALA A 29 -9.25 -1.70 7.35
C ALA A 29 -9.40 -1.81 5.82
N ALA A 30 -9.76 -3.00 5.35
CA ALA A 30 -10.11 -3.21 3.94
C ALA A 30 -11.65 -3.23 3.75
N PRO A 31 -12.14 -2.83 2.56
CA PRO A 31 -13.56 -2.92 2.24
C PRO A 31 -14.13 -4.34 2.37
N THR A 32 -15.37 -4.42 2.85
CA THR A 32 -16.12 -5.67 2.96
C THR A 32 -16.30 -6.28 1.58
N GLY A 33 -16.12 -7.61 1.49
CA GLY A 33 -16.21 -8.34 0.23
C GLY A 33 -14.86 -8.61 -0.43
N LEU A 34 -13.80 -7.93 0.02
CA LEU A 34 -12.42 -8.28 -0.33
C LEU A 34 -11.83 -9.24 0.71
N THR A 35 -10.80 -9.97 0.29
CA THR A 35 -10.03 -10.88 1.13
C THR A 35 -8.62 -10.34 1.30
N LEU A 36 -8.07 -10.49 2.49
CA LEU A 36 -6.65 -10.25 2.76
C LEU A 36 -5.88 -11.56 2.65
N GLN A 37 -4.77 -11.52 1.95
CA GLN A 37 -3.82 -12.62 1.87
C GLN A 37 -2.46 -12.16 2.40
N GLU A 38 -2.06 -12.70 3.55
CA GLU A 38 -0.78 -12.37 4.19
C GLU A 38 0.34 -13.24 3.62
N TYR A 39 1.45 -12.61 3.26
CA TYR A 39 2.66 -13.29 2.78
C TYR A 39 3.80 -13.23 3.80
N GLY A 40 3.71 -12.31 4.76
CA GLY A 40 4.68 -12.13 5.83
C GLY A 40 4.17 -11.14 6.89
N PRO A 41 4.97 -10.87 7.93
CA PRO A 41 4.61 -9.89 8.97
C PRO A 41 4.55 -8.44 8.44
N ASP A 42 5.11 -8.20 7.27
CA ASP A 42 5.35 -6.91 6.65
C ASP A 42 4.72 -6.78 5.26
N TRP A 43 3.98 -7.80 4.80
CA TRP A 43 3.33 -7.79 3.49
C TRP A 43 2.00 -8.53 3.50
N VAL A 44 0.96 -7.81 3.08
CA VAL A 44 -0.38 -8.32 2.81
C VAL A 44 -0.89 -7.77 1.49
N SER A 45 -1.62 -8.59 0.74
CA SER A 45 -2.37 -8.15 -0.44
C SER A 45 -3.87 -8.20 -0.17
N ILE A 46 -4.62 -7.27 -0.75
CA ILE A 46 -6.07 -7.17 -0.70
C ILE A 46 -6.61 -7.39 -2.11
N GLY A 47 -7.65 -8.22 -2.23
CA GLY A 47 -8.24 -8.51 -3.53
C GLY A 47 -9.37 -9.52 -3.45
N THR A 48 -9.67 -10.17 -4.57
CA THR A 48 -10.83 -11.07 -4.70
C THR A 48 -10.41 -12.55 -4.82
N PRO A 49 -11.13 -13.47 -4.15
CA PRO A 49 -10.94 -14.90 -4.40
C PRO A 49 -11.29 -15.25 -5.85
N SER A 50 -10.45 -16.07 -6.47
CA SER A 50 -10.68 -16.58 -7.83
C SER A 50 -10.67 -18.10 -7.84
N LEU A 51 -11.65 -18.70 -8.53
CA LEU A 51 -11.69 -20.16 -8.71
C LEU A 51 -10.57 -20.66 -9.64
N GLU A 52 -10.07 -19.80 -10.53
CA GLU A 52 -9.05 -20.14 -11.52
C GLU A 52 -7.63 -19.88 -10.99
N ASN A 53 -7.43 -18.70 -10.39
CA ASN A 53 -6.12 -18.22 -9.97
C ASN A 53 -5.92 -18.25 -8.44
N GLY A 54 -6.91 -18.74 -7.69
CA GLY A 54 -6.93 -18.75 -6.22
C GLY A 54 -7.26 -17.38 -5.63
N PHE A 55 -6.48 -16.38 -5.99
CA PHE A 55 -6.60 -15.00 -5.50
C PHE A 55 -6.15 -14.02 -6.59
N LEU A 56 -6.90 -12.93 -6.75
CA LEU A 56 -6.59 -11.83 -7.64
C LEU A 56 -6.27 -10.62 -6.77
N PRO A 57 -4.99 -10.32 -6.52
CA PRO A 57 -4.61 -9.16 -5.72
C PRO A 57 -4.86 -7.87 -6.49
N GLU A 58 -5.37 -6.85 -5.80
CA GLU A 58 -5.68 -5.53 -6.36
C GLU A 58 -4.81 -4.44 -5.72
N VAL A 59 -4.57 -4.57 -4.41
CA VAL A 59 -3.75 -3.66 -3.61
C VAL A 59 -2.72 -4.46 -2.83
N ASP A 60 -1.50 -3.95 -2.78
CA ASP A 60 -0.46 -4.40 -1.87
C ASP A 60 -0.26 -3.40 -0.75
N VAL A 61 -0.13 -3.90 0.48
CA VAL A 61 0.31 -3.13 1.64
C VAL A 61 1.61 -3.74 2.17
N HIS A 62 2.64 -2.91 2.24
CA HIS A 62 3.96 -3.29 2.72
C HIS A 62 4.41 -2.38 3.85
N ALA A 63 5.12 -2.97 4.80
CA ALA A 63 5.95 -2.26 5.76
C ALA A 63 7.43 -2.51 5.44
N PHE A 64 8.19 -1.45 5.19
CA PHE A 64 9.63 -1.55 5.01
C PHE A 64 10.33 -1.03 6.25
N GLN A 65 11.42 -1.68 6.59
CA GLN A 65 12.38 -1.20 7.59
C GLN A 65 13.76 -1.14 6.96
N GLY A 66 14.55 -0.18 7.40
CA GLY A 66 15.95 -0.09 7.04
C GLY A 66 16.64 1.03 7.80
N GLY A 67 17.77 1.50 7.28
CA GLY A 67 18.48 2.61 7.91
C GLY A 67 19.75 3.03 7.18
N PRO A 68 20.48 4.01 7.74
CA PRO A 68 21.75 4.47 7.18
C PRO A 68 22.81 3.36 7.03
N SER A 69 22.79 2.36 7.92
CA SER A 69 23.68 1.19 7.87
C SER A 69 23.48 0.33 6.62
N GLU A 70 22.30 0.40 5.99
CA GLU A 70 21.94 -0.36 4.79
C GLU A 70 22.15 0.45 3.51
N GLY A 71 22.79 1.62 3.61
CA GLY A 71 23.17 2.44 2.45
C GLY A 71 22.12 3.49 2.04
N SER A 72 21.08 3.70 2.85
CA SER A 72 20.08 4.75 2.62
C SER A 72 20.34 5.96 3.54
N PRO A 73 20.96 7.04 3.04
CA PRO A 73 21.39 8.17 3.87
C PRO A 73 20.23 8.97 4.49
N ASP A 74 19.03 8.87 3.93
CA ASP A 74 17.81 9.53 4.38
C ASP A 74 16.58 8.66 4.05
N PHE A 75 15.44 9.01 4.67
CA PHE A 75 14.16 8.32 4.47
C PHE A 75 13.71 8.34 3.01
N GLU A 76 13.87 9.46 2.30
CA GLU A 76 13.43 9.57 0.91
C GLU A 76 14.17 8.57 0.01
N THR A 77 15.49 8.46 0.17
CA THR A 77 16.31 7.49 -0.57
C THR A 77 15.90 6.05 -0.25
N PHE A 78 15.65 5.76 1.03
CA PHE A 78 15.16 4.46 1.48
C PHE A 78 13.79 4.12 0.86
N ALA A 79 12.80 4.99 1.01
CA ALA A 79 11.44 4.77 0.54
C ALA A 79 11.39 4.59 -0.98
N LEU A 80 12.16 5.39 -1.73
CA LEU A 80 12.25 5.23 -3.18
C LEU A 80 12.93 3.93 -3.59
N ALA A 81 13.97 3.48 -2.87
CA ALA A 81 14.58 2.18 -3.13
C ALA A 81 13.58 1.03 -2.86
N ALA A 82 12.82 1.11 -1.77
CA ALA A 82 11.79 0.12 -1.44
C ALA A 82 10.69 0.07 -2.52
N LEU A 83 10.16 1.22 -2.93
CA LEU A 83 9.13 1.31 -3.97
C LEU A 83 9.60 0.80 -5.34
N ARG A 84 10.86 1.05 -5.71
CA ARG A 84 11.44 0.50 -6.95
C ARG A 84 11.55 -1.01 -6.89
N ASN A 85 11.96 -1.55 -5.74
CA ASN A 85 12.08 -2.99 -5.54
C ASN A 85 10.71 -3.68 -5.59
N THR A 86 9.66 -3.05 -5.05
CA THR A 86 8.31 -3.65 -5.07
C THR A 86 7.65 -3.54 -6.44
N CYS A 87 7.95 -2.49 -7.19
CA CYS A 87 7.44 -2.32 -8.55
C CYS A 87 8.17 -3.20 -9.59
N ALA A 88 9.30 -3.81 -9.21
CA ALA A 88 10.03 -4.69 -10.10
C ALA A 88 9.31 -6.05 -10.28
N ALA A 89 8.86 -6.34 -11.49
CA ALA A 89 8.26 -7.62 -11.85
C ALA A 89 8.85 -8.13 -13.17
N ASP A 90 9.56 -9.25 -13.10
CA ASP A 90 10.18 -9.90 -14.26
C ASP A 90 9.35 -11.12 -14.70
N GLY A 91 9.05 -11.18 -16.00
CA GLY A 91 8.26 -12.24 -16.62
C GLY A 91 8.96 -12.88 -17.82
N PRO A 92 8.44 -14.00 -18.35
CA PRO A 92 8.93 -14.57 -19.58
C PRO A 92 8.67 -13.64 -20.77
N GLY A 93 9.71 -12.94 -21.23
CA GLY A 93 9.60 -12.05 -22.40
C GLY A 93 9.39 -10.58 -22.07
N GLU A 94 9.29 -10.23 -20.79
CA GLU A 94 9.02 -8.87 -20.34
C GLU A 94 9.60 -8.55 -18.96
N THR A 95 9.77 -7.26 -18.69
CA THR A 95 10.13 -6.73 -17.37
C THR A 95 9.35 -5.44 -17.12
N ILE A 96 8.92 -5.27 -15.88
CA ILE A 96 8.28 -4.07 -15.36
C ILE A 96 9.15 -3.53 -14.23
N HIS A 97 9.41 -2.22 -14.23
CA HIS A 97 10.07 -1.55 -13.12
C HIS A 97 9.57 -0.10 -12.99
N CYS A 98 9.75 0.50 -11.81
CA CYS A 98 9.48 1.92 -11.60
C CYS A 98 10.79 2.71 -11.53
N ASP A 99 10.79 3.92 -12.09
CA ASP A 99 11.98 4.78 -12.17
C ASP A 99 11.85 6.02 -11.28
N ALA A 100 11.38 7.13 -11.84
CA ALA A 100 11.41 8.45 -11.23
C ALA A 100 10.06 8.79 -10.60
N VAL A 101 10.09 9.58 -9.52
CA VAL A 101 8.89 10.23 -9.00
C VAL A 101 8.46 11.32 -9.98
N ARG A 102 7.30 11.14 -10.57
CA ARG A 102 6.71 12.10 -11.50
C ARG A 102 5.92 13.18 -10.78
N HIS A 103 5.20 12.79 -9.75
CA HIS A 103 4.41 13.70 -8.93
C HIS A 103 4.36 13.23 -7.49
N ARG A 104 4.28 14.19 -6.56
CA ARG A 104 4.02 13.95 -5.15
C ARG A 104 3.06 15.00 -4.61
N GLN A 105 2.20 14.59 -3.69
CA GLN A 105 1.30 15.49 -2.97
C GLN A 105 1.10 15.00 -1.53
N PRO A 106 0.92 15.90 -0.55
CA PRO A 106 0.68 15.50 0.82
C PRO A 106 -0.65 14.76 0.98
N PHE A 107 -0.68 13.82 1.92
CA PHE A 107 -1.86 13.06 2.32
C PHE A 107 -1.95 12.99 3.83
N THR A 108 -3.16 12.87 4.36
CA THR A 108 -3.41 12.64 5.78
C THR A 108 -4.51 11.61 5.89
N SER A 109 -4.28 10.55 6.65
CA SER A 109 -5.30 9.54 6.93
C SER A 109 -6.38 10.10 7.87
N ASP A 110 -7.49 9.37 8.03
CA ASP A 110 -8.58 9.79 8.92
C ASP A 110 -8.16 9.79 10.40
N SER A 111 -7.12 9.02 10.76
CA SER A 111 -6.50 9.03 12.09
C SER A 111 -5.54 10.22 12.31
N GLY A 112 -5.28 11.02 11.28
CA GLY A 112 -4.35 12.15 11.31
C GLY A 112 -2.89 11.77 11.04
N LEU A 113 -2.63 10.56 10.54
CA LEU A 113 -1.28 10.16 10.13
C LEU A 113 -0.89 10.87 8.84
N GLU A 114 0.21 11.61 8.87
CA GLU A 114 0.76 12.31 7.72
C GLU A 114 1.50 11.34 6.78
N GLY A 115 1.33 11.53 5.49
CA GLY A 115 2.01 10.78 4.43
C GLY A 115 2.03 11.55 3.12
N GLU A 116 2.38 10.86 2.04
CA GLU A 116 2.43 11.40 0.69
C GLU A 116 1.75 10.44 -0.29
N ILE A 117 1.10 10.99 -1.30
CA ILE A 117 0.71 10.26 -2.50
C ILE A 117 1.80 10.47 -3.55
N LEU A 118 2.30 9.37 -4.10
CA LEU A 118 3.33 9.34 -5.13
C LEU A 118 2.76 8.77 -6.44
N TYR A 119 3.29 9.31 -7.54
CA TYR A 119 3.12 8.74 -8.87
C TYR A 119 4.52 8.54 -9.46
N LEU A 120 4.81 7.33 -9.91
CA LEU A 120 6.08 6.92 -10.47
C LEU A 120 5.98 6.73 -11.99
N ASP A 121 7.07 6.94 -12.71
CA ASP A 121 7.18 6.42 -14.07
C ASP A 121 7.35 4.89 -14.00
N ARG A 122 6.41 4.13 -14.57
CA ARG A 122 6.51 2.68 -14.76
C ARG A 122 6.98 2.39 -16.17
N VAL A 123 8.05 1.62 -16.28
CA VAL A 123 8.63 1.18 -17.53
C VAL A 123 8.26 -0.28 -17.74
N HIS A 124 7.62 -0.58 -18.86
CA HIS A 124 7.32 -1.94 -19.30
C HIS A 124 8.09 -2.23 -20.58
N GLU A 125 8.99 -3.20 -20.53
CA GLU A 125 9.80 -3.61 -21.67
C GLU A 125 9.44 -5.04 -22.08
N THR A 126 9.21 -5.26 -23.38
CA THR A 126 9.01 -6.59 -23.97
C THR A 126 10.17 -6.92 -24.89
N TRP A 127 10.49 -8.20 -25.09
CA TRP A 127 11.66 -8.62 -25.89
C TRP A 127 11.31 -9.16 -27.28
N ASP A 128 10.09 -9.64 -27.51
CA ASP A 128 9.65 -10.15 -28.82
C ASP A 128 8.13 -9.92 -29.10
N PRO A 129 7.77 -8.92 -29.92
CA PRO A 129 8.65 -7.90 -30.48
C PRO A 129 9.21 -7.00 -29.38
N ALA A 130 10.43 -6.51 -29.58
CA ALA A 130 11.04 -5.58 -28.64
C ALA A 130 10.22 -4.28 -28.56
N SER A 131 9.75 -3.94 -27.37
CA SER A 131 9.01 -2.70 -27.11
C SER A 131 9.36 -2.12 -25.75
N ARG A 132 9.14 -0.81 -25.58
CA ARG A 132 9.34 -0.10 -24.33
C ARG A 132 8.25 0.95 -24.19
N GLU A 133 7.48 0.84 -23.12
CA GLU A 133 6.44 1.79 -22.77
C GLU A 133 6.78 2.45 -21.43
N VAL A 134 6.50 3.74 -21.30
CA VAL A 134 6.62 4.48 -20.04
C VAL A 134 5.27 5.08 -19.71
N THR A 135 4.69 4.63 -18.60
CA THR A 135 3.38 5.06 -18.13
C THR A 135 3.47 5.67 -16.73
N VAL A 136 2.41 6.35 -16.30
CA VAL A 136 2.31 6.84 -14.92
C VAL A 136 1.68 5.75 -14.07
N PHE A 137 2.33 5.37 -12.98
CA PHE A 137 1.87 4.35 -12.04
C PHE A 137 1.66 4.95 -10.65
N GLY A 138 0.53 4.60 -10.05
CA GLY A 138 0.00 5.19 -8.83
C GLY A 138 -1.52 5.32 -8.94
N GLN A 139 -2.19 5.80 -7.90
CA GLN A 139 -1.61 6.44 -6.71
C GLN A 139 -0.95 5.46 -5.71
N ILE A 140 0.24 5.81 -5.22
CA ILE A 140 0.94 5.08 -4.15
C ILE A 140 0.91 5.93 -2.89
N PHE A 141 0.39 5.41 -1.78
CA PHE A 141 0.41 6.10 -0.49
C PHE A 141 1.62 5.64 0.31
N LEU A 142 2.44 6.60 0.74
CA LEU A 142 3.65 6.39 1.53
C LEU A 142 3.49 7.11 2.87
N PHE A 143 3.71 6.41 3.98
CA PHE A 143 3.74 6.99 5.32
C PHE A 143 5.13 6.81 5.93
N ASP A 144 5.69 7.91 6.44
CA ASP A 144 6.92 7.88 7.25
C ASP A 144 6.56 7.58 8.71
N LEU A 145 7.00 6.43 9.17
CA LEU A 145 6.77 5.93 10.52
C LEU A 145 8.06 5.90 11.36
N SER A 146 9.15 6.48 10.89
CA SER A 146 10.44 6.50 11.61
C SER A 146 10.37 7.17 12.96
N GLY A 147 9.53 8.19 13.11
CA GLY A 147 9.30 8.85 14.41
C GLY A 147 8.58 7.97 15.44
N LYS A 148 8.18 6.75 15.09
CA LYS A 148 7.46 5.81 15.95
C LYS A 148 8.33 4.69 16.51
N THR A 149 9.60 4.61 16.15
CA THR A 149 10.56 3.68 16.78
C THR A 149 11.64 4.43 17.53
N ASN A 150 12.24 3.77 18.52
CA ASN A 150 13.25 4.37 19.41
C ASN A 150 14.66 4.43 18.77
N GLY A 151 14.80 4.45 17.44
CA GLY A 151 16.09 4.26 16.73
C GLY A 151 16.29 5.13 15.49
N GLU A 152 17.45 4.97 14.84
CA GLU A 152 17.81 5.60 13.54
C GLU A 152 17.26 4.81 12.33
N GLU A 153 16.15 4.09 12.53
CA GLU A 153 15.57 3.20 11.54
C GLU A 153 14.54 3.93 10.67
N TRP A 154 14.67 3.75 9.36
CA TRP A 154 13.69 4.19 8.38
C TRP A 154 12.53 3.19 8.36
N ILE A 155 11.30 3.68 8.53
CA ILE A 155 10.11 2.82 8.48
C ILE A 155 9.10 3.44 7.53
N ALA A 156 8.80 2.74 6.45
CA ALA A 156 7.84 3.16 5.45
C ALA A 156 6.67 2.19 5.42
N LEU A 157 5.44 2.69 5.58
CA LEU A 157 4.25 1.94 5.18
C LEU A 157 3.85 2.38 3.79
N VAL A 158 3.62 1.41 2.90
CA VAL A 158 3.24 1.64 1.50
C VAL A 158 1.90 0.95 1.24
N VAL A 159 0.93 1.70 0.71
CA VAL A 159 -0.29 1.17 0.09
C VAL A 159 -0.20 1.46 -1.40
N GLN A 160 -0.17 0.43 -2.24
CA GLN A 160 0.08 0.58 -3.68
C GLN A 160 -0.76 -0.38 -4.51
N PRO A 161 -1.03 -0.05 -5.79
CA PRO A 161 -1.57 -1.05 -6.72
C PRO A 161 -0.57 -2.20 -6.89
N VAL A 162 -1.05 -3.39 -7.22
CA VAL A 162 -0.16 -4.48 -7.61
C VAL A 162 0.54 -4.10 -8.93
N PRO A 163 1.89 -4.17 -9.02
CA PRO A 163 2.64 -3.63 -10.17
C PRO A 163 2.28 -4.24 -11.52
N THR A 164 1.85 -5.50 -11.52
CA THR A 164 1.48 -6.28 -12.71
C THR A 164 0.06 -6.04 -13.20
N LEU A 165 -0.74 -5.21 -12.52
CA LEU A 165 -2.06 -4.83 -13.00
C LEU A 165 -1.96 -3.91 -14.22
N GLU A 166 -2.92 -4.09 -15.13
CA GLU A 166 -3.18 -3.12 -16.18
C GLU A 166 -3.65 -1.80 -15.57
N LEU A 167 -3.23 -0.68 -16.14
CA LEU A 167 -3.47 0.64 -15.53
C LEU A 167 -4.96 0.99 -15.42
N ASP A 168 -5.78 0.50 -16.34
CA ASP A 168 -7.23 0.71 -16.34
C ASP A 168 -7.98 -0.20 -15.37
N ALA A 169 -7.29 -1.22 -14.81
CA ALA A 169 -7.81 -2.09 -13.77
C ALA A 169 -7.49 -1.59 -12.35
N ILE A 170 -6.67 -0.53 -12.21
CA ILE A 170 -6.34 0.04 -10.90
C ILE A 170 -7.55 0.77 -10.34
N ASP A 171 -8.02 0.32 -9.17
CA ASP A 171 -9.05 1.02 -8.40
C ASP A 171 -8.41 2.05 -7.46
N ASP A 172 -8.29 3.28 -7.96
CA ASP A 172 -7.78 4.41 -7.17
C ASP A 172 -8.62 4.67 -5.90
N GLN A 173 -9.93 4.42 -5.95
CA GLN A 173 -10.80 4.65 -4.79
C GLN A 173 -10.53 3.61 -3.70
N LEU A 174 -10.36 2.34 -4.07
CA LEU A 174 -9.98 1.28 -3.14
C LEU A 174 -8.66 1.60 -2.43
N LEU A 175 -7.64 2.04 -3.17
CA LEU A 175 -6.35 2.46 -2.59
C LEU A 175 -6.53 3.60 -1.58
N ALA A 176 -7.32 4.61 -1.93
CA ALA A 176 -7.60 5.74 -1.04
C ALA A 176 -8.38 5.33 0.21
N ASP A 177 -9.37 4.45 0.06
CA ASP A 177 -10.20 3.97 1.16
C ASP A 177 -9.35 3.18 2.16
N ILE A 178 -8.45 2.31 1.69
CA ILE A 178 -7.50 1.61 2.56
C ILE A 178 -6.56 2.61 3.24
N ALA A 179 -5.92 3.50 2.47
CA ALA A 179 -4.94 4.45 2.99
C ALA A 179 -5.52 5.41 4.04
N ARG A 180 -6.80 5.81 3.91
CA ARG A 180 -7.49 6.65 4.91
C ARG A 180 -7.66 5.96 6.26
N THR A 181 -7.77 4.64 6.27
CA THR A 181 -7.97 3.87 7.51
C THR A 181 -6.68 3.53 8.24
N VAL A 182 -5.52 3.87 7.67
CA VAL A 182 -4.23 3.58 8.28
C VAL A 182 -4.11 4.31 9.63
N GLU A 183 -3.76 3.53 10.65
CA GLU A 183 -3.54 3.97 12.02
C GLU A 183 -2.32 3.27 12.61
N VAL A 184 -1.59 3.98 13.47
CA VAL A 184 -0.50 3.41 14.28
C VAL A 184 -1.03 3.11 15.67
N ALA A 185 -0.72 1.94 16.22
CA ALA A 185 -1.08 1.57 17.59
C ALA A 185 -0.59 2.64 18.58
N THR A 186 -1.51 3.31 19.28
CA THR A 186 -1.12 4.25 20.35
C THR A 186 -0.96 3.47 21.66
N GLY A 187 0.23 2.89 21.87
CA GLY A 187 0.68 2.37 23.15
C GLY A 187 1.96 3.08 23.62
N PRO A 188 2.21 3.22 24.94
CA PRO A 188 3.54 3.62 25.38
C PRO A 188 4.54 2.55 24.93
N ILE A 189 5.58 2.96 24.21
CA ILE A 189 6.80 2.15 24.09
C ILE A 189 7.47 2.23 25.45
N ASP A 190 7.04 1.37 26.37
CA ASP A 190 7.73 1.18 27.64
C ASP A 190 9.12 0.64 27.32
N GLY A 191 10.10 1.54 27.32
CA GLY A 191 11.51 1.20 27.19
C GLY A 191 11.92 0.24 28.30
N GLY A 192 12.31 -0.97 27.91
CA GLY A 192 13.00 -1.94 28.75
C GLY A 192 14.50 -1.74 28.70
#